data_AF-A0A976CV17-F1
#
_entry.id   AF-A0A976CV17-F1
#
_cell.length_a   1.000
_cell.length_b   1.000
_cell.length_c   1.000
_cell.angle_alpha   90.00
_cell.angle_beta   90.00
_cell.angle_gamma   90.00
#
_symmetry.space_group_name_H-M   'P 1'
#
loop_
_entity.id
_entity.type
_entity.pdbx_description
1 polymer ?
#
loop_
_entity_poly.entity_id
_entity_poly.type
_entity_poly.pdbx_seq_one_letter_code
_entity_poly.pdbx_strand_id
1 'polypeptide(L)'
;MLGQFLRDVKEYFIRRILLIPPTLIGITMLVFLIMRLVPGGPMEEDLKKLMGQSEGKSMKSRETSGFHLKPEMLMQLAGEYDRDKSHFRHYLEWLGAVPRDVSKSAALFEDGAMSAEVKIPGTTKSLRVTRQPNGSARLEGIDGSEVADWHVRIQTRDDQWRLWKAYVPGAKEMPAETKDRAEIYRSEFAGLLQGRLGISRRYQDPVALMIRERMPISLFYGIVEIILIYGICLPLGIVKAIKHRSWFDNLSSIAVFAGYAIPGYALGALLVVYVCAPGHFPMGGFVSDDFADLSAWGKIKDLFHHAAMPLVCYLVGAFAMMTMMVKNSLMDHLAADYVRTAIAKGVSFPRAVFRHALRNSLIPLATTIGNNVSMLVAGSMFIEKIFDINGFGLLQFNALVERDEYVIMGTLTIAALLMLIGNVISDVAVALVDPKIRFD
;
A
#
# COMPACT_ATOMS: atom_id res chain seq x y z
N MET A 1 17.37 -12.80 39.12
CA MET A 1 16.33 -11.83 38.73
C MET A 1 16.60 -11.17 37.39
N LEU A 2 17.72 -10.46 37.19
CA LEU A 2 18.01 -9.79 35.90
C LEU A 2 18.11 -10.76 34.70
N GLY A 3 18.74 -11.93 34.89
CA GLY A 3 18.84 -12.95 33.83
C GLY A 3 17.53 -13.68 33.50
N GLN A 4 16.54 -13.63 34.38
CA GLN A 4 15.20 -14.17 34.08
C GLN A 4 14.42 -13.14 33.26
N PHE A 5 14.39 -11.89 33.72
CA PHE A 5 13.79 -10.77 33.01
C PHE A 5 14.31 -10.62 31.56
N LEU A 6 15.64 -10.70 31.36
CA LEU A 6 16.21 -10.63 30.02
C LEU A 6 15.81 -11.81 29.12
N ARG A 7 15.56 -13.00 29.69
CA ARG A 7 15.05 -14.15 28.93
C ARG A 7 13.59 -13.95 28.55
N ASP A 8 12.75 -13.53 29.51
CA ASP A 8 11.31 -13.30 29.28
C ASP A 8 11.10 -12.22 28.19
N VAL A 9 11.84 -11.12 28.27
CA VAL A 9 11.84 -10.05 27.25
C VAL A 9 12.29 -10.57 25.89
N LYS A 10 13.38 -11.36 25.84
CA LYS A 10 13.87 -11.95 24.59
C LYS A 10 12.83 -12.91 23.99
N GLU A 11 12.20 -13.74 24.80
CA GLU A 11 11.15 -14.66 24.34
C GLU A 11 9.94 -13.91 23.79
N TYR A 12 9.49 -12.86 24.47
CA TYR A 12 8.41 -11.99 23.98
C TYR A 12 8.72 -11.41 22.61
N PHE A 13 9.90 -10.78 22.44
CA PHE A 13 10.28 -10.18 21.16
C PHE A 13 10.46 -11.20 20.05
N ILE A 14 11.00 -12.39 20.36
CA ILE A 14 11.09 -13.49 19.39
C ILE A 14 9.69 -13.92 18.96
N ARG A 15 8.76 -14.15 19.90
CA ARG A 15 7.36 -14.49 19.57
C ARG A 15 6.73 -13.40 18.71
N ARG A 16 6.95 -12.13 19.03
CA ARG A 16 6.41 -10.99 18.29
C ARG A 16 6.93 -10.93 16.85
N ILE A 17 8.23 -11.12 16.65
CA ILE A 17 8.85 -11.15 15.31
C ILE A 17 8.35 -12.37 14.52
N LEU A 18 8.24 -13.54 15.15
CA LEU A 18 7.71 -14.76 14.53
C LEU A 18 6.23 -14.65 14.16
N LEU A 19 5.47 -13.78 14.83
CA LEU A 19 4.08 -13.48 14.48
C LEU A 19 3.94 -12.55 13.27
N ILE A 20 5.01 -11.85 12.83
CA ILE A 20 4.91 -10.94 11.68
C ILE A 20 4.52 -11.69 10.39
N PRO A 21 5.22 -12.77 9.96
CA PRO A 21 4.86 -13.49 8.74
C PRO A 21 3.42 -14.03 8.70
N PRO A 22 2.89 -14.75 9.71
CA PRO A 22 1.52 -15.25 9.66
C PRO A 22 0.49 -14.13 9.67
N THR A 23 0.75 -13.03 10.40
CA THR A 23 -0.15 -11.87 10.41
C THR A 23 -0.15 -11.16 9.06
N LEU A 24 1.02 -11.01 8.43
CA LEU A 24 1.14 -10.41 7.09
C LEU A 24 0.44 -11.27 6.02
N ILE A 25 0.57 -12.59 6.09
CA ILE A 25 -0.16 -13.52 5.21
C ILE A 25 -1.67 -13.33 5.41
N GLY A 26 -2.15 -13.29 6.66
CA GLY A 26 -3.57 -13.04 6.96
C GLY A 26 -4.09 -11.73 6.38
N ILE A 27 -3.34 -10.62 6.58
CA ILE A 27 -3.71 -9.29 6.04
C ILE A 27 -3.70 -9.30 4.52
N THR A 28 -2.65 -9.79 3.88
CA THR A 28 -2.54 -9.79 2.41
C THR A 28 -3.57 -10.71 1.75
N MET A 29 -3.90 -11.84 2.37
CA MET A 29 -4.97 -12.73 1.91
C MET A 29 -6.34 -12.04 1.99
N LEU A 30 -6.60 -11.32 3.08
CA LEU A 30 -7.83 -10.54 3.24
C LEU A 30 -7.94 -9.44 2.17
N VAL A 31 -6.88 -8.65 1.97
CA VAL A 31 -6.83 -7.61 0.93
C VAL A 31 -7.08 -8.22 -0.45
N PHE A 32 -6.42 -9.34 -0.76
CA PHE A 32 -6.60 -10.06 -2.02
C PHE A 32 -8.04 -10.53 -2.23
N LEU A 33 -8.68 -11.06 -1.18
CA LEU A 33 -10.08 -11.48 -1.24
C LEU A 33 -11.01 -10.28 -1.49
N ILE A 34 -10.81 -9.18 -0.76
CA ILE A 34 -11.59 -7.95 -0.93
C ILE A 34 -11.49 -7.45 -2.36
N MET A 35 -10.27 -7.38 -2.92
CA MET A 35 -10.05 -6.93 -4.31
C MET A 35 -10.78 -7.79 -5.34
N ARG A 36 -11.09 -9.05 -5.04
CA ARG A 36 -11.89 -9.92 -5.91
C ARG A 36 -13.39 -9.82 -5.69
N LEU A 37 -13.82 -9.45 -4.49
CA LEU A 37 -15.24 -9.30 -4.15
C LEU A 37 -15.79 -7.93 -4.57
N VAL A 38 -14.92 -6.93 -4.74
CA VAL A 38 -15.34 -5.60 -5.20
C VAL A 38 -15.89 -5.69 -6.64
N PRO A 39 -17.18 -5.36 -6.86
CA PRO A 39 -17.78 -5.41 -8.18
C PRO A 39 -17.18 -4.34 -9.10
N GLY A 40 -17.08 -4.64 -10.40
CA GLY A 40 -16.48 -3.74 -11.38
C GLY A 40 -14.95 -3.78 -11.41
N GLY A 41 -14.32 -4.90 -11.05
CA GLY A 41 -12.85 -5.05 -11.13
C GLY A 41 -12.27 -4.64 -12.50
N PRO A 42 -10.95 -4.41 -12.60
CA PRO A 42 -10.34 -3.82 -13.81
C PRO A 42 -10.64 -4.61 -15.09
N MET A 43 -10.68 -5.96 -15.03
CA MET A 43 -11.10 -6.80 -16.15
C MET A 43 -12.53 -6.50 -16.62
N GLU A 44 -13.48 -6.30 -15.70
CA GLU A 44 -14.88 -6.00 -16.05
C GLU A 44 -15.01 -4.61 -16.66
N GLU A 45 -14.17 -3.65 -16.25
CA GLU A 45 -14.13 -2.32 -16.84
C GLU A 45 -13.59 -2.36 -18.27
N ASP A 46 -12.49 -3.06 -18.50
CA ASP A 46 -11.93 -3.25 -19.84
C ASP A 46 -12.90 -4.03 -20.73
N LEU A 47 -13.55 -5.06 -20.19
CA LEU A 47 -14.60 -5.79 -20.89
C LEU A 47 -15.77 -4.89 -21.26
N LYS A 48 -16.24 -4.03 -20.34
CA LYS A 48 -17.29 -3.03 -20.61
C LYS A 48 -16.87 -2.02 -21.67
N LYS A 49 -15.62 -1.55 -21.66
CA LYS A 49 -15.10 -0.66 -22.70
C LYS A 49 -15.15 -1.34 -24.07
N LEU A 50 -14.70 -2.60 -24.15
CA LEU A 50 -14.75 -3.40 -25.38
C LEU A 50 -16.19 -3.63 -25.87
N MET A 51 -17.13 -3.88 -24.95
CA MET A 51 -18.55 -4.03 -25.28
C MET A 51 -19.20 -2.70 -25.72
N GLY A 52 -18.92 -1.61 -25.01
CA GLY A 52 -19.47 -0.27 -25.29
C GLY A 52 -18.90 0.39 -26.55
N GLN A 53 -17.66 0.06 -26.93
CA GLN A 53 -17.08 0.51 -28.20
C GLN A 53 -17.78 -0.14 -29.41
N SER A 54 -18.45 -1.28 -29.22
CA SER A 54 -19.29 -1.93 -30.23
C SER A 54 -20.67 -1.29 -30.39
N GLU A 55 -21.20 -0.60 -29.36
CA GLU A 55 -22.53 0.02 -29.40
C GLU A 55 -22.57 1.34 -30.17
N GLY A 56 -21.41 1.97 -30.42
CA GLY A 56 -21.29 3.25 -31.14
C GLY A 56 -21.62 3.22 -32.64
N LYS A 57 -22.04 2.08 -33.20
CA LYS A 57 -22.30 1.93 -34.64
C LYS A 57 -23.70 1.49 -35.07
N SER A 58 -24.67 1.29 -34.18
CA SER A 58 -26.05 1.07 -34.67
C SER A 58 -27.13 1.37 -33.63
N MET A 59 -27.75 2.55 -33.73
CA MET A 59 -28.92 2.94 -32.94
C MET A 59 -30.24 2.47 -33.58
N LYS A 60 -30.28 1.24 -34.12
CA LYS A 60 -31.46 0.76 -34.85
C LYS A 60 -31.69 -0.76 -34.80
N SER A 61 -31.56 -1.40 -33.64
CA SER A 61 -32.10 -2.75 -33.40
C SER A 61 -31.98 -3.11 -31.91
N ARG A 62 -33.03 -2.84 -31.13
CA ARG A 62 -33.07 -3.10 -29.69
C ARG A 62 -33.67 -4.46 -29.32
N GLU A 63 -33.99 -5.30 -30.30
CA GLU A 63 -34.57 -6.62 -30.05
C GLU A 63 -33.80 -7.68 -30.85
N THR A 64 -33.30 -8.68 -30.12
CA THR A 64 -32.74 -9.94 -30.65
C THR A 64 -31.49 -9.82 -31.53
N SER A 65 -30.32 -9.54 -30.95
CA SER A 65 -29.00 -10.01 -31.44
C SER A 65 -27.95 -9.84 -30.35
N GLY A 66 -27.20 -10.90 -30.06
CA GLY A 66 -26.38 -11.07 -28.87
C GLY A 66 -25.18 -10.13 -28.73
N PHE A 67 -24.63 -10.09 -27.52
CA PHE A 67 -23.35 -9.47 -27.19
C PHE A 67 -22.31 -9.72 -28.29
N HIS A 68 -21.83 -8.69 -29.00
CA HIS A 68 -20.73 -8.80 -29.97
C HIS A 68 -19.35 -8.97 -29.30
N LEU A 69 -19.30 -9.73 -28.20
CA LEU A 69 -18.06 -10.10 -27.54
C LEU A 69 -17.53 -11.39 -28.16
N LYS A 70 -16.39 -11.34 -28.85
CA LYS A 70 -15.72 -12.55 -29.31
C LYS A 70 -15.19 -13.35 -28.10
N PRO A 71 -15.44 -14.67 -28.00
CA PRO A 71 -14.90 -15.52 -26.93
C PRO A 71 -13.39 -15.38 -26.76
N GLU A 72 -12.67 -15.29 -27.89
CA GLU A 72 -11.22 -15.15 -27.95
C GLU A 72 -10.71 -13.94 -27.15
N MET A 73 -11.39 -12.79 -27.30
CA MET A 73 -11.02 -11.55 -26.64
C MET A 73 -11.27 -11.64 -25.13
N LEU A 74 -12.36 -12.28 -24.72
CA LEU A 74 -12.64 -12.54 -23.31
C LEU A 74 -11.59 -13.49 -22.70
N MET A 75 -11.20 -14.56 -23.40
CA MET A 75 -10.21 -15.51 -22.92
C MET A 75 -8.83 -14.88 -22.80
N GLN A 76 -8.43 -14.07 -23.78
CA GLN A 76 -7.19 -13.32 -23.73
C GLN A 76 -7.18 -12.38 -22.52
N LEU A 77 -8.25 -11.59 -22.35
CA LEU A 77 -8.38 -10.67 -21.22
C LEU A 77 -8.39 -11.43 -19.88
N ALA A 78 -9.11 -12.55 -19.78
CA ALA A 78 -9.13 -13.37 -18.57
C ALA A 78 -7.74 -13.93 -18.22
N GLY A 79 -6.97 -14.35 -19.22
CA GLY A 79 -5.60 -14.84 -19.04
C GLY A 79 -4.60 -13.75 -18.62
N GLU A 80 -4.76 -12.52 -19.12
CA GLU A 80 -3.98 -11.34 -18.71
C GLU A 80 -4.31 -10.90 -17.28
N TYR A 81 -5.57 -11.08 -16.87
CA TYR A 81 -6.03 -10.78 -15.51
C TYR A 81 -5.84 -11.94 -14.51
N ASP A 82 -5.25 -13.06 -14.95
CA ASP A 82 -5.10 -14.31 -14.18
C ASP A 82 -6.44 -14.71 -13.50
N ARG A 83 -7.54 -14.55 -14.25
CA ARG A 83 -8.93 -14.87 -13.88
C ARG A 83 -9.35 -16.27 -14.35
N ASP A 84 -8.52 -16.92 -15.15
CA ASP A 84 -8.63 -18.32 -15.57
C ASP A 84 -8.27 -19.34 -14.47
N LYS A 85 -7.65 -18.88 -13.38
CA LYS A 85 -7.16 -19.72 -12.28
C LYS A 85 -8.03 -19.63 -11.02
N SER A 86 -7.93 -20.66 -10.18
CA SER A 86 -8.48 -20.62 -8.81
C SER A 86 -7.90 -19.44 -8.01
N HIS A 87 -8.76 -18.78 -7.23
CA HIS A 87 -8.39 -17.63 -6.40
C HIS A 87 -7.22 -17.95 -5.46
N PHE A 88 -7.25 -19.13 -4.83
CA PHE A 88 -6.21 -19.56 -3.89
C PHE A 88 -4.85 -19.73 -4.59
N ARG A 89 -4.84 -20.33 -5.79
CA ARG A 89 -3.60 -20.51 -6.56
C ARG A 89 -2.99 -19.16 -6.95
N HIS A 90 -3.80 -18.22 -7.44
CA HIS A 90 -3.28 -16.90 -7.79
C HIS A 90 -2.75 -16.17 -6.54
N TYR A 91 -3.41 -16.27 -5.37
CA TYR A 91 -2.83 -15.71 -4.15
C TYR A 91 -1.46 -16.31 -3.82
N LEU A 92 -1.29 -17.62 -3.94
CA LEU A 92 0.01 -18.28 -3.75
C LEU A 92 1.07 -17.88 -4.79
N GLU A 93 0.66 -17.65 -6.05
CA GLU A 93 1.53 -17.11 -7.09
C GLU A 93 1.97 -15.67 -6.76
N TRP A 94 1.04 -14.82 -6.28
CA TRP A 94 1.35 -13.46 -5.83
C TRP A 94 2.23 -13.44 -4.58
N LEU A 95 1.99 -14.35 -3.62
CA LEU A 95 2.84 -14.54 -2.45
C LEU A 95 4.24 -15.02 -2.86
N GLY A 96 4.35 -15.76 -3.97
CA GLY A 96 5.60 -16.35 -4.45
C GLY A 96 5.89 -17.73 -3.86
N ALA A 97 4.86 -18.38 -3.31
CA ALA A 97 4.93 -19.75 -2.78
C ALA A 97 4.80 -20.81 -3.89
N VAL A 98 4.23 -20.44 -5.04
CA VAL A 98 4.02 -21.30 -6.22
C VAL A 98 4.55 -20.54 -7.45
N PRO A 99 5.12 -21.23 -8.45
CA PRO A 99 5.56 -20.57 -9.68
C PRO A 99 4.39 -19.96 -10.43
N ARG A 100 4.61 -18.76 -10.94
CA ARG A 100 3.64 -17.97 -11.69
C ARG A 100 3.88 -18.13 -13.19
N ASP A 101 2.78 -18.18 -13.94
CA ASP A 101 2.81 -18.22 -15.40
C ASP A 101 3.14 -16.81 -15.93
N VAL A 102 4.34 -16.63 -16.47
CA VAL A 102 4.86 -15.39 -17.06
C VAL A 102 5.06 -15.55 -18.56
N SER A 103 5.17 -14.42 -19.28
CA SER A 103 5.41 -14.39 -20.72
C SER A 103 4.42 -15.27 -21.50
N LYS A 104 3.12 -15.05 -21.29
CA LYS A 104 2.07 -15.83 -21.95
C LYS A 104 1.87 -15.40 -23.40
N SER A 105 1.59 -16.35 -24.27
CA SER A 105 1.09 -16.12 -25.63
C SER A 105 0.12 -17.22 -26.01
N ALA A 106 -0.83 -16.93 -26.88
CA ALA A 106 -1.75 -17.94 -27.34
C ALA A 106 -2.13 -17.77 -28.80
N ALA A 107 -2.46 -18.89 -29.44
CA ALA A 107 -3.05 -18.95 -30.76
C ALA A 107 -4.21 -19.95 -30.79
N LEU A 108 -5.06 -19.82 -31.81
CA LEU A 108 -6.20 -20.67 -32.01
C LEU A 108 -5.82 -21.87 -32.88
N PHE A 109 -6.44 -23.01 -32.62
CA PHE A 109 -6.38 -24.12 -33.57
C PHE A 109 -7.33 -23.83 -34.75
N GLU A 110 -6.87 -24.10 -35.97
CA GLU A 110 -7.77 -24.16 -37.12
C GLU A 110 -8.67 -25.40 -37.04
N ASP A 111 -9.81 -25.37 -37.72
CA ASP A 111 -10.84 -26.41 -37.62
C ASP A 111 -10.28 -27.75 -38.12
N GLY A 112 -10.20 -28.74 -37.22
CA GLY A 112 -9.62 -30.05 -37.51
C GLY A 112 -8.09 -30.10 -37.53
N ALA A 113 -7.39 -29.00 -37.25
CA ALA A 113 -5.94 -28.97 -37.21
C ALA A 113 -5.39 -29.62 -35.92
N MET A 114 -4.42 -30.52 -36.09
CA MET A 114 -3.71 -31.16 -34.97
C MET A 114 -2.62 -30.27 -34.37
N SER A 115 -2.24 -29.18 -35.04
CA SER A 115 -1.21 -28.26 -34.57
C SER A 115 -1.61 -26.80 -34.72
N ALA A 116 -1.17 -25.95 -33.79
CA ALA A 116 -1.28 -24.50 -33.85
C ALA A 116 0.11 -23.87 -33.71
N GLU A 117 0.34 -22.76 -34.41
CA GLU A 117 1.57 -21.99 -34.30
C GLU A 117 1.37 -20.83 -33.34
N VAL A 118 2.15 -20.79 -32.25
CA VAL A 118 2.06 -19.77 -31.21
C VAL A 118 3.32 -18.93 -31.20
N LYS A 119 3.19 -17.62 -31.43
CA LYS A 119 4.32 -16.68 -31.43
C LYS A 119 4.89 -16.53 -30.02
N ILE A 120 6.21 -16.56 -29.88
CA ILE A 120 6.88 -16.30 -28.60
C ILE A 120 6.81 -14.78 -28.31
N PRO A 121 6.32 -14.37 -27.13
CA PRO A 121 6.29 -12.96 -26.72
C PRO A 121 7.63 -12.26 -26.90
N GLY A 122 7.60 -11.08 -27.51
CA GLY A 122 8.80 -10.25 -27.69
C GLY A 122 9.80 -10.75 -28.74
N THR A 123 9.48 -11.80 -29.51
CA THR A 123 10.36 -12.30 -30.59
C THR A 123 9.59 -12.50 -31.90
N THR A 124 10.34 -12.71 -32.99
CA THR A 124 9.78 -13.10 -34.30
C THR A 124 9.61 -14.62 -34.45
N LYS A 125 10.07 -15.40 -33.47
CA LYS A 125 9.99 -16.87 -33.50
C LYS A 125 8.63 -17.35 -33.01
N SER A 126 8.18 -18.47 -33.54
CA SER A 126 6.98 -19.17 -33.06
C SER A 126 7.32 -20.59 -32.61
N LEU A 127 6.42 -21.18 -31.85
CA LEU A 127 6.47 -22.57 -31.44
C LEU A 127 5.27 -23.30 -32.02
N ARG A 128 5.49 -24.56 -32.41
CA ARG A 128 4.42 -25.45 -32.84
C ARG A 128 3.88 -26.20 -31.62
N VAL A 129 2.58 -26.04 -31.40
CA VAL A 129 1.83 -26.78 -30.38
C VAL A 129 1.03 -27.87 -31.06
N THR A 130 1.33 -29.13 -30.76
CA THR A 130 0.66 -30.30 -31.37
C THR A 130 -0.18 -31.04 -30.33
N ARG A 131 -1.43 -31.34 -30.68
CA ARG A 131 -2.33 -32.17 -29.85
C ARG A 131 -1.89 -33.61 -29.88
N GLN A 132 -1.74 -34.22 -28.72
CA GLN A 132 -1.50 -35.65 -28.62
C GLN A 132 -2.83 -36.42 -28.44
N PRO A 133 -2.90 -37.69 -28.88
CA PRO A 133 -4.09 -38.54 -28.73
C PRO A 133 -4.53 -38.76 -27.28
N ASN A 134 -3.61 -38.57 -26.32
CA ASN A 134 -3.86 -38.69 -24.88
C ASN A 134 -4.44 -37.39 -24.24
N GLY A 135 -4.72 -36.36 -25.03
CA GLY A 135 -5.21 -35.06 -24.57
C GLY A 135 -4.12 -34.10 -24.05
N SER A 136 -2.85 -34.51 -24.05
CA SER A 136 -1.72 -33.62 -23.75
C SER A 136 -1.26 -32.83 -24.98
N ALA A 137 -0.45 -31.80 -24.76
CA ALA A 137 0.09 -30.97 -25.82
C ALA A 137 1.61 -31.10 -25.86
N ARG A 138 2.17 -31.27 -27.07
CA ARG A 138 3.62 -31.25 -27.30
C ARG A 138 4.02 -29.89 -27.84
N LEU A 139 5.13 -29.37 -27.33
CA LEU A 139 5.71 -28.10 -27.75
C LEU A 139 7.04 -28.36 -28.47
N GLU A 140 7.15 -27.89 -29.70
CA GLU A 140 8.35 -28.04 -30.54
C GLU A 140 8.67 -26.70 -31.21
N GLY A 141 9.95 -26.44 -31.51
CA GLY A 141 10.33 -25.35 -32.40
C GLY A 141 9.78 -25.59 -33.81
N ILE A 142 9.67 -24.53 -34.63
CA ILE A 142 9.28 -24.67 -36.05
C ILE A 142 10.21 -25.65 -36.78
N ASP A 143 11.48 -25.67 -36.39
CA ASP A 143 12.54 -26.53 -36.92
C ASP A 143 12.55 -27.95 -36.30
N GLY A 144 11.58 -28.28 -35.43
CA GLY A 144 11.48 -29.57 -34.73
C GLY A 144 12.40 -29.71 -33.51
N SER A 145 13.13 -28.66 -33.12
CA SER A 145 13.97 -28.66 -31.92
C SER A 145 13.15 -28.70 -30.64
N GLU A 146 13.62 -29.41 -29.62
CA GLU A 146 13.05 -29.30 -28.28
C GLU A 146 13.21 -27.89 -27.72
N VAL A 147 12.18 -27.42 -27.02
CA VAL A 147 12.11 -26.08 -26.46
C VAL A 147 12.22 -26.19 -24.95
N ALA A 148 13.35 -25.75 -24.39
CA ALA A 148 13.53 -25.67 -22.95
C ALA A 148 12.72 -24.50 -22.35
N ASP A 149 12.29 -24.68 -21.10
CA ASP A 149 11.66 -23.68 -20.21
C ASP A 149 10.27 -23.16 -20.60
N TRP A 150 9.68 -23.65 -21.69
CA TRP A 150 8.33 -23.29 -22.10
C TRP A 150 7.34 -24.42 -21.82
N HIS A 151 6.22 -24.06 -21.21
CA HIS A 151 5.09 -24.95 -20.96
C HIS A 151 3.95 -24.60 -21.91
N VAL A 152 3.08 -25.59 -22.12
CA VAL A 152 1.91 -25.45 -23.00
C VAL A 152 0.67 -25.96 -22.30
N ARG A 153 -0.46 -25.29 -22.54
CA ARG A 153 -1.79 -25.69 -22.10
C ARG A 153 -2.77 -25.48 -23.24
N ILE A 154 -3.63 -26.46 -23.48
CA ILE A 154 -4.76 -26.33 -24.41
C ILE A 154 -5.99 -25.98 -23.58
N GLN A 155 -6.66 -24.89 -23.94
CA GLN A 155 -7.94 -24.49 -23.37
C GLN A 155 -9.03 -24.98 -24.31
N THR A 156 -9.69 -26.07 -23.93
CA THR A 156 -10.77 -26.65 -24.73
C THR A 156 -12.03 -25.78 -24.66
N ARG A 157 -12.95 -25.97 -25.60
CA ARG A 157 -14.27 -25.30 -25.57
C ARG A 157 -15.00 -25.47 -24.23
N ASP A 158 -14.88 -26.62 -23.57
CA ASP A 158 -15.52 -26.88 -22.28
C ASP A 158 -14.83 -26.12 -21.13
N ASP A 159 -13.50 -25.99 -21.16
CA ASP A 159 -12.76 -25.18 -20.18
C ASP A 159 -13.15 -23.69 -20.30
N GLN A 160 -13.29 -23.24 -21.55
CA GLN A 160 -13.68 -21.88 -21.91
C GLN A 160 -15.13 -21.55 -21.49
N TRP A 161 -16.03 -22.54 -21.46
CA TRP A 161 -17.41 -22.34 -21.02
C TRP A 161 -17.52 -21.76 -19.60
N ARG A 162 -16.66 -22.20 -18.66
CA ARG A 162 -16.68 -21.73 -17.27
C ARG A 162 -16.49 -20.21 -17.20
N LEU A 163 -15.48 -19.69 -17.90
CA LEU A 163 -15.17 -18.26 -17.91
C LEU A 163 -16.25 -17.46 -18.62
N TRP A 164 -16.72 -17.95 -19.76
CA TRP A 164 -17.78 -17.29 -20.52
C TRP A 164 -19.07 -17.14 -19.73
N LYS A 165 -19.52 -18.22 -19.07
CA LYS A 165 -20.71 -18.18 -18.21
C LYS A 165 -20.56 -17.19 -17.05
N ALA A 166 -19.34 -17.02 -16.52
CA ALA A 166 -19.09 -16.10 -15.41
C ALA A 166 -19.17 -14.62 -15.84
N TYR A 167 -18.73 -14.29 -17.06
CA TYR A 167 -18.60 -12.90 -17.51
C TYR A 167 -19.65 -12.45 -18.54
N VAL A 168 -20.43 -13.38 -19.11
CA VAL A 168 -21.52 -13.09 -20.07
C VAL A 168 -22.87 -13.44 -19.44
N PRO A 169 -23.61 -12.45 -18.90
CA PRO A 169 -24.90 -12.68 -18.27
C PRO A 169 -25.91 -13.31 -19.25
N GLY A 170 -26.60 -14.37 -18.81
CA GLY A 170 -27.63 -15.03 -19.60
C GLY A 170 -27.10 -16.00 -20.68
N ALA A 171 -25.78 -16.20 -20.78
CA ALA A 171 -25.21 -17.22 -21.65
C ALA A 171 -25.71 -18.62 -21.27
N LYS A 172 -26.32 -19.32 -22.24
CA LYS A 172 -26.77 -20.72 -22.08
C LYS A 172 -25.80 -21.72 -22.68
N GLU A 173 -25.09 -21.33 -23.73
CA GLU A 173 -24.12 -22.17 -24.45
C GLU A 173 -22.93 -21.32 -24.96
N MET A 174 -21.82 -22.00 -25.26
CA MET A 174 -20.65 -21.44 -25.94
C MET A 174 -20.99 -21.09 -27.39
N PRO A 175 -20.61 -19.90 -27.91
CA PRO A 175 -20.76 -19.57 -29.33
C PRO A 175 -20.17 -20.66 -30.22
N ALA A 176 -20.87 -21.02 -31.30
CA ALA A 176 -20.49 -22.12 -32.20
C ALA A 176 -19.11 -21.90 -32.85
N GLU A 177 -18.71 -20.64 -33.02
CA GLU A 177 -17.42 -20.22 -33.59
C GLU A 177 -16.24 -20.35 -32.61
N THR A 178 -16.46 -20.80 -31.38
CA THR A 178 -15.38 -20.90 -30.38
C THR A 178 -14.39 -22.00 -30.75
N LYS A 179 -13.15 -21.60 -31.01
CA LYS A 179 -12.02 -22.48 -31.27
C LYS A 179 -11.26 -22.79 -29.98
N ASP A 180 -10.65 -23.97 -29.93
CA ASP A 180 -9.72 -24.30 -28.87
C ASP A 180 -8.47 -23.41 -28.98
N ARG A 181 -7.89 -23.08 -27.83
CA ARG A 181 -6.76 -22.14 -27.74
C ARG A 181 -5.52 -22.86 -27.20
N ALA A 182 -4.41 -22.78 -27.92
CA ALA A 182 -3.10 -23.19 -27.44
C ALA A 182 -2.43 -22.01 -26.74
N GLU A 183 -2.15 -22.14 -25.44
CA GLU A 183 -1.42 -21.13 -24.67
C GLU A 183 -0.05 -21.67 -24.28
N ILE A 184 0.99 -20.90 -24.58
CA ILE A 184 2.36 -21.15 -24.13
C ILE A 184 2.72 -20.14 -23.03
N TYR A 185 3.48 -20.59 -22.04
CA TYR A 185 3.91 -19.76 -20.92
C TYR A 185 5.22 -20.27 -20.32
N ARG A 186 5.92 -19.40 -19.61
CA ARG A 186 7.04 -19.79 -18.73
C ARG A 186 6.57 -19.78 -17.29
N SER A 187 7.17 -20.63 -16.45
CA SER A 187 6.85 -20.67 -15.02
C SER A 187 8.04 -20.17 -14.21
N GLU A 188 7.84 -19.10 -13.46
CA GLU A 188 8.89 -18.49 -12.63
C GLU A 188 8.38 -18.17 -11.23
N PHE A 189 9.24 -18.31 -10.22
CA PHE A 189 8.94 -17.81 -8.87
C PHE A 189 9.07 -16.28 -8.86
N ALA A 190 7.94 -15.59 -8.95
CA ALA A 190 7.87 -14.14 -9.04
C ALA A 190 6.72 -13.58 -8.20
N GLY A 191 6.88 -13.63 -6.88
CA GLY A 191 5.94 -13.04 -5.93
C GLY A 191 6.62 -12.29 -4.78
N LEU A 192 5.83 -11.96 -3.75
CA LEU A 192 6.25 -11.19 -2.57
C LEU A 192 7.52 -11.74 -1.93
N LEU A 193 7.63 -13.07 -1.77
CA LEU A 193 8.79 -13.74 -1.16
C LEU A 193 10.08 -13.52 -1.94
N GLN A 194 10.02 -13.27 -3.25
CA GLN A 194 11.16 -12.95 -4.10
C GLN A 194 11.35 -11.43 -4.29
N GLY A 195 10.57 -10.59 -3.61
CA GLY A 195 10.59 -9.14 -3.78
C GLY A 195 9.97 -8.65 -5.09
N ARG A 196 9.21 -9.50 -5.79
CA ARG A 196 8.55 -9.18 -7.05
C ARG A 196 7.04 -9.00 -6.80
N LEU A 197 6.59 -7.75 -6.71
CA LEU A 197 5.20 -7.41 -6.40
C LEU A 197 4.26 -7.40 -7.63
N GLY A 198 4.75 -7.84 -8.78
CA GLY A 198 4.06 -7.75 -10.06
C GLY A 198 4.43 -6.48 -10.84
N ILE A 199 3.74 -6.30 -11.96
CA ILE A 199 3.92 -5.18 -12.90
C ILE A 199 2.62 -4.40 -12.90
N SER A 200 2.71 -3.08 -12.79
CA SER A 200 1.56 -2.20 -12.92
C SER A 200 0.95 -2.36 -14.30
N ARG A 201 -0.36 -2.59 -14.38
CA ARG A 201 -1.05 -2.68 -15.68
C ARG A 201 -1.19 -1.32 -16.35
N ARG A 202 -1.28 -0.27 -15.54
CA ARG A 202 -1.41 1.10 -16.02
C ARG A 202 -0.09 1.68 -16.52
N TYR A 203 0.96 1.56 -15.72
CA TYR A 203 2.26 2.18 -15.98
C TYR A 203 3.24 1.23 -16.69
N GLN A 204 2.95 -0.08 -16.70
CA GLN A 204 3.84 -1.14 -17.24
C GLN A 204 5.20 -1.24 -16.52
N ASP A 205 5.32 -0.62 -15.35
CA ASP A 205 6.54 -0.65 -14.53
C ASP A 205 6.45 -1.68 -13.40
N PRO A 206 7.58 -2.25 -12.94
CA PRO A 206 7.61 -3.12 -11.77
C PRO A 206 7.15 -2.37 -10.50
N VAL A 207 6.15 -2.92 -9.80
CA VAL A 207 5.56 -2.27 -8.61
C VAL A 207 6.59 -2.06 -7.50
N ALA A 208 7.53 -2.99 -7.34
CA ALA A 208 8.61 -2.86 -6.36
C ALA A 208 9.51 -1.63 -6.65
N LEU A 209 9.75 -1.32 -7.93
CA LEU A 209 10.51 -0.14 -8.33
C LEU A 209 9.71 1.14 -8.06
N MET A 210 8.44 1.15 -8.46
CA MET A 210 7.54 2.28 -8.19
C MET A 210 7.52 2.59 -6.69
N ILE A 211 7.32 1.60 -5.82
CA ILE A 211 7.35 1.81 -4.36
C ILE A 211 8.70 2.37 -3.93
N ARG A 212 9.81 1.73 -4.33
CA ARG A 212 11.17 2.13 -3.93
C ARG A 212 11.47 3.59 -4.25
N GLU A 213 11.03 4.10 -5.39
CA GLU A 213 11.27 5.48 -5.81
C GLU A 213 10.50 6.51 -4.99
N ARG A 214 9.31 6.16 -4.45
CA ARG A 214 8.46 7.08 -3.67
C ARG A 214 8.76 7.01 -2.17
N MET A 215 9.34 5.90 -1.70
CA MET A 215 9.68 5.68 -0.28
C MET A 215 10.52 6.81 0.34
N PRO A 216 11.58 7.37 -0.29
CA PRO A 216 12.40 8.42 0.31
C PRO A 216 11.59 9.69 0.64
N ILE A 217 10.65 10.07 -0.23
CA ILE A 217 9.83 11.27 -0.06
C ILE A 217 8.87 11.07 1.11
N SER A 218 8.17 9.94 1.18
CA SER A 218 7.26 9.64 2.29
C SER A 218 8.01 9.51 3.62
N LEU A 219 9.16 8.83 3.63
CA LEU A 219 10.03 8.75 4.81
C LEU A 219 10.49 10.14 5.28
N PHE A 220 10.84 11.04 4.36
CA PHE A 220 11.19 12.41 4.72
C PHE A 220 10.04 13.10 5.47
N TYR A 221 8.83 13.12 4.90
CA TYR A 221 7.70 13.77 5.53
C TYR A 221 7.40 13.16 6.89
N GLY A 222 7.34 11.84 6.97
CA GLY A 222 7.02 11.19 8.22
C GLY A 222 8.10 11.35 9.30
N ILE A 223 9.39 11.29 8.96
CA ILE A 223 10.47 11.48 9.95
C ILE A 223 10.46 12.92 10.45
N VAL A 224 10.34 13.90 9.55
CA VAL A 224 10.26 15.32 9.91
C VAL A 224 9.01 15.58 10.75
N GLU A 225 7.88 14.97 10.39
CA GLU A 225 6.64 15.03 11.16
C GLU A 225 6.82 14.50 12.58
N ILE A 226 7.41 13.31 12.76
CA ILE A 226 7.72 12.76 14.08
C ILE A 226 8.59 13.73 14.89
N ILE A 227 9.66 14.26 14.29
CA ILE A 227 10.56 15.19 14.97
C ILE A 227 9.81 16.46 15.41
N LEU A 228 8.95 17.02 14.55
CA LEU A 228 8.19 18.24 14.86
C LEU A 228 7.08 18.00 15.89
N ILE A 229 6.37 16.87 15.79
CA ILE A 229 5.35 16.48 16.78
C ILE A 229 5.98 16.38 18.16
N TYR A 230 7.01 15.55 18.34
CA TYR A 230 7.63 15.41 19.66
C TYR A 230 8.40 16.68 20.07
N GLY A 231 9.06 17.36 19.14
CA GLY A 231 9.82 18.58 19.40
C GLY A 231 8.97 19.75 19.88
N ILE A 232 7.70 19.85 19.43
CA ILE A 232 6.82 20.98 19.74
C ILE A 232 5.72 20.57 20.73
N CYS A 233 5.03 19.45 20.51
CA CYS A 233 3.90 19.03 21.35
C CYS A 233 4.35 18.60 22.75
N LEU A 234 5.52 17.96 22.90
CA LEU A 234 6.00 17.51 24.20
C LEU A 234 6.31 18.72 25.12
N PRO A 235 7.12 19.72 24.71
CA PRO A 235 7.30 20.93 25.52
C PRO A 235 6.00 21.67 25.78
N LEU A 236 5.15 21.84 24.75
CA LEU A 236 3.88 22.55 24.89
C LEU A 236 2.96 21.86 25.91
N GLY A 237 2.81 20.53 25.82
CA GLY A 237 2.01 19.74 26.75
C GLY A 237 2.54 19.80 28.18
N ILE A 238 3.87 19.73 28.36
CA ILE A 238 4.51 19.87 29.68
C ILE A 238 4.21 21.25 30.28
N VAL A 239 4.42 22.33 29.51
CA VAL A 239 4.16 23.70 29.99
C VAL A 239 2.67 23.89 30.32
N LYS A 240 1.76 23.33 29.52
CA LYS A 240 0.31 23.38 29.77
C LYS A 240 -0.10 22.64 31.04
N ALA A 241 0.51 21.50 31.34
CA ALA A 241 0.25 20.77 32.57
C ALA A 241 0.79 21.50 33.81
N ILE A 242 1.99 22.07 33.72
CA ILE A 242 2.60 22.84 34.81
C ILE A 242 1.78 24.12 35.10
N LYS A 243 1.33 24.81 34.05
CA LYS A 243 0.52 26.03 34.15
C LYS A 243 -0.97 25.74 33.97
N HIS A 244 -1.45 24.61 34.50
CA HIS A 244 -2.85 24.22 34.36
C HIS A 244 -3.80 25.34 34.84
N ARG A 245 -4.88 25.60 34.09
CA ARG A 245 -5.86 26.69 34.32
C ARG A 245 -5.32 28.11 34.15
N SER A 246 -4.09 28.29 33.67
CA SER A 246 -3.59 29.61 33.30
C SER A 246 -4.20 30.11 31.99
N TRP A 247 -4.08 31.41 31.74
CA TRP A 247 -4.46 32.00 30.44
C TRP A 247 -3.73 31.32 29.28
N PHE A 248 -2.45 30.96 29.47
CA PHE A 248 -1.65 30.27 28.46
C PHE A 248 -2.21 28.89 28.15
N ASP A 249 -2.62 28.13 29.17
CA ASP A 249 -3.25 26.83 28.99
C ASP A 249 -4.56 26.96 28.19
N ASN A 250 -5.41 27.92 28.54
CA ASN A 250 -6.68 28.14 27.85
C ASN A 250 -6.48 28.60 26.40
N LEU A 251 -5.63 29.61 26.16
CA LEU A 251 -5.41 30.15 24.81
C LEU A 251 -4.76 29.12 23.88
N SER A 252 -3.73 28.42 24.36
CA SER A 252 -3.10 27.35 23.58
C SER A 252 -4.07 26.19 23.32
N SER A 253 -4.99 25.89 24.24
CA SER A 253 -6.03 24.88 23.98
C SER A 253 -6.97 25.33 22.87
N ILE A 254 -7.42 26.59 22.88
CA ILE A 254 -8.28 27.14 21.82
C ILE A 254 -7.57 27.04 20.46
N ALA A 255 -6.31 27.48 20.37
CA ALA A 255 -5.55 27.42 19.13
C ALA A 255 -5.38 25.98 18.61
N VAL A 256 -5.04 25.06 19.51
CA VAL A 256 -4.83 23.64 19.19
C VAL A 256 -6.13 22.95 18.76
N PHE A 257 -7.25 23.20 19.45
CA PHE A 257 -8.56 22.65 19.08
C PHE A 257 -9.14 23.28 17.81
N ALA A 258 -8.90 24.57 17.58
CA ALA A 258 -9.28 25.24 16.34
C ALA A 258 -8.55 24.63 15.13
N GLY A 259 -7.25 24.35 15.27
CA GLY A 259 -6.49 23.63 14.25
C GLY A 259 -7.04 22.23 13.99
N TYR A 260 -7.31 21.46 15.05
CA TYR A 260 -7.86 20.11 14.95
C TYR A 260 -9.21 20.04 14.23
N ALA A 261 -10.04 21.07 14.33
CA ALA A 261 -11.33 21.13 13.66
C ALA A 261 -11.21 21.21 12.12
N ILE A 262 -10.03 21.59 11.59
CA ILE A 262 -9.79 21.72 10.17
C ILE A 262 -9.14 20.43 9.64
N PRO A 263 -9.77 19.71 8.69
CA PRO A 263 -9.12 18.58 8.04
C PRO A 263 -7.83 19.02 7.33
N GLY A 264 -6.73 18.29 7.52
CA GLY A 264 -5.42 18.67 6.97
C GLY A 264 -5.41 18.88 5.45
N TYR A 265 -6.14 18.06 4.70
CA TYR A 265 -6.27 18.26 3.24
C TYR A 265 -7.07 19.53 2.89
N ALA A 266 -8.11 19.86 3.66
CA ALA A 266 -8.91 21.06 3.43
C ALA A 266 -8.08 22.32 3.75
N LEU A 267 -7.29 22.28 4.82
CA LEU A 267 -6.28 23.31 5.10
C LEU A 267 -5.29 23.44 3.93
N GLY A 268 -4.81 22.32 3.39
CA GLY A 268 -3.92 22.30 2.22
C GLY A 268 -4.50 23.04 1.01
N ALA A 269 -5.76 22.77 0.67
CA ALA A 269 -6.43 23.47 -0.43
C ALA A 269 -6.47 24.99 -0.21
N LEU A 270 -6.74 25.44 1.02
CA LEU A 270 -6.70 26.88 1.36
C LEU A 270 -5.28 27.45 1.31
N LEU A 271 -4.28 26.72 1.82
CA LEU A 271 -2.89 27.17 1.78
C LEU A 271 -2.37 27.27 0.35
N VAL A 272 -2.75 26.37 -0.55
CA VAL A 272 -2.39 26.48 -1.97
C VAL A 272 -2.94 27.78 -2.57
N VAL A 273 -4.22 28.10 -2.33
CA VAL A 273 -4.87 29.28 -2.92
C VAL A 273 -4.38 30.60 -2.29
N TYR A 274 -4.26 30.67 -0.97
CA TYR A 274 -4.03 31.94 -0.27
C TYR A 274 -2.57 32.19 0.10
N VAL A 275 -1.73 31.16 0.12
CA VAL A 275 -0.32 31.27 0.53
C VAL A 275 0.62 30.92 -0.63
N CYS A 276 0.35 29.82 -1.34
CA CYS A 276 1.23 29.36 -2.41
C CYS A 276 1.01 30.13 -3.72
N ALA A 277 -0.25 30.36 -4.12
CA ALA A 277 -0.56 31.06 -5.37
C ALA A 277 -0.03 32.52 -5.43
N PRO A 278 0.01 33.29 -4.32
CA PRO A 278 0.71 34.59 -4.29
C PRO A 278 2.25 34.50 -4.41
N GLY A 279 2.83 33.30 -4.41
CA GLY A 279 4.27 33.09 -4.57
C GLY A 279 5.07 33.07 -3.27
N HIS A 280 4.43 32.95 -2.09
CA HIS A 280 5.17 32.84 -0.84
C HIS A 280 5.79 31.46 -0.63
N PHE A 281 5.16 30.42 -1.17
CA PHE A 281 5.62 29.03 -1.09
C PHE A 281 5.28 28.29 -2.39
N PRO A 282 5.96 27.18 -2.71
CA PRO A 282 5.68 26.41 -3.91
C PRO A 282 4.27 25.82 -3.88
N MET A 283 3.60 25.81 -5.03
CA MET A 283 2.26 25.23 -5.15
C MET A 283 2.28 23.70 -5.11
N GLY A 284 3.42 23.08 -5.44
CA GLY A 284 3.60 21.65 -5.35
C GLY A 284 5.02 21.18 -5.66
N GLY A 285 5.17 19.85 -5.73
CA GLY A 285 6.45 19.20 -5.93
C GLY A 285 7.32 19.16 -4.67
N PHE A 286 8.27 18.22 -4.65
CA PHE A 286 9.15 18.00 -3.50
C PHE A 286 10.38 18.93 -3.48
N VAL A 287 10.82 19.35 -4.66
CA VAL A 287 11.98 20.23 -4.91
C VAL A 287 11.73 21.03 -6.19
N SER A 288 12.52 22.07 -6.43
CA SER A 288 12.49 22.88 -7.65
C SER A 288 13.10 22.16 -8.87
N ASP A 289 12.79 22.63 -10.07
CA ASP A 289 13.34 22.08 -11.32
C ASP A 289 14.87 22.28 -11.44
N ASP A 290 15.39 23.37 -10.88
CA ASP A 290 16.82 23.71 -10.83
C ASP A 290 17.55 23.10 -9.63
N PHE A 291 16.89 22.23 -8.85
CA PHE A 291 17.44 21.66 -7.62
C PHE A 291 18.81 21.01 -7.82
N ALA A 292 19.05 20.37 -8.98
CA ALA A 292 20.31 19.72 -9.29
C ALA A 292 21.50 20.69 -9.25
N ASP A 293 21.29 21.92 -9.72
CA ASP A 293 22.31 22.97 -9.89
C ASP A 293 22.53 23.81 -8.63
N LEU A 294 21.66 23.66 -7.62
CA LEU A 294 21.79 24.36 -6.35
C LEU A 294 23.00 23.87 -5.54
N SER A 295 23.61 24.82 -4.81
CA SER A 295 24.59 24.51 -3.76
C SER A 295 23.98 23.63 -2.67
N ALA A 296 24.80 22.95 -1.85
CA ALA A 296 24.30 22.10 -0.77
C ALA A 296 23.34 22.84 0.19
N TRP A 297 23.63 24.10 0.52
CA TRP A 297 22.73 24.93 1.33
C TRP A 297 21.47 25.36 0.57
N GLY A 298 21.60 25.64 -0.73
CA GLY A 298 20.46 25.91 -1.61
C GLY A 298 19.48 24.75 -1.64
N LYS A 299 19.98 23.52 -1.80
CA LYS A 299 19.18 22.28 -1.75
C LYS A 299 18.42 22.10 -0.45
N ILE A 300 19.06 22.37 0.70
CA ILE A 300 18.39 22.28 2.00
C ILE A 300 17.27 23.33 2.10
N LYS A 301 17.55 24.57 1.72
CA LYS A 301 16.55 25.65 1.76
C LYS A 301 15.37 25.35 0.84
N ASP A 302 15.64 24.91 -0.38
CA ASP A 302 14.63 24.54 -1.36
C ASP A 302 13.72 23.42 -0.82
N LEU A 303 14.32 22.35 -0.33
CA LEU A 303 13.61 21.21 0.26
C LEU A 303 12.67 21.64 1.40
N PHE A 304 13.15 22.45 2.35
CA PHE A 304 12.31 22.94 3.44
C PHE A 304 11.26 23.94 2.98
N HIS A 305 11.52 24.70 1.92
CA HIS A 305 10.55 25.62 1.34
C HIS A 305 9.38 24.87 0.68
N HIS A 306 9.67 23.83 -0.10
CA HIS A 306 8.67 22.93 -0.67
C HIS A 306 7.93 22.12 0.40
N ALA A 307 8.63 21.67 1.45
CA ALA A 307 8.03 20.85 2.50
C ALA A 307 7.15 21.61 3.51
N ALA A 308 7.33 22.93 3.66
CA ALA A 308 6.71 23.69 4.75
C ALA A 308 5.18 23.61 4.78
N MET A 309 4.50 23.92 3.66
CA MET A 309 3.03 23.93 3.62
C MET A 309 2.43 22.53 3.76
N PRO A 310 2.92 21.48 3.06
CA PRO A 310 2.47 20.12 3.31
C PRO A 310 2.67 19.68 4.76
N LEU A 311 3.81 19.98 5.38
CA LEU A 311 4.09 19.62 6.78
C LEU A 311 3.10 20.27 7.74
N VAL A 312 2.73 21.54 7.53
CA VAL A 312 1.68 22.20 8.34
C VAL A 312 0.37 21.42 8.26
N CYS A 313 -0.02 20.96 7.07
CA CYS A 313 -1.23 20.17 6.86
C CYS A 313 -1.17 18.78 7.53
N TYR A 314 -0.01 18.13 7.50
CA TYR A 314 0.20 16.86 8.21
C TYR A 314 0.05 17.04 9.72
N LEU A 315 0.68 18.09 10.26
CA LEU A 315 0.80 18.28 11.69
C LEU A 315 -0.50 18.76 12.36
N VAL A 316 -1.37 19.49 11.66
CA VAL A 316 -2.50 20.23 12.27
C VAL A 316 -3.41 19.33 13.13
N GLY A 317 -3.66 18.09 12.71
CA GLY A 317 -4.47 17.13 13.47
C GLY A 317 -3.69 16.47 14.62
N ALA A 318 -2.42 16.15 14.41
CA ALA A 318 -1.57 15.47 15.38
C ALA A 318 -1.27 16.35 16.60
N PHE A 319 -1.18 17.67 16.41
CA PHE A 319 -0.89 18.63 17.48
C PHE A 319 -1.87 18.54 18.65
N ALA A 320 -3.17 18.42 18.38
CA ALA A 320 -4.17 18.38 19.44
C ALA A 320 -4.13 17.09 20.25
N MET A 321 -4.10 15.96 19.55
CA MET A 321 -4.06 14.65 20.19
C MET A 321 -2.79 14.49 21.04
N MET A 322 -1.61 14.76 20.47
CA MET A 322 -0.34 14.58 21.18
C MET A 322 -0.18 15.59 22.34
N THR A 323 -0.47 16.87 22.12
CA THR A 323 -0.31 17.90 23.18
C THR A 323 -1.24 17.63 24.37
N MET A 324 -2.48 17.24 24.11
CA MET A 324 -3.44 16.93 25.18
C MET A 324 -3.13 15.61 25.87
N MET A 325 -2.64 14.60 25.15
CA MET A 325 -2.17 13.36 25.74
C MET A 325 -1.02 13.61 26.73
N VAL A 326 0.00 14.37 26.31
CA VAL A 326 1.12 14.78 27.19
C VAL A 326 0.59 15.53 28.41
N LYS A 327 -0.28 16.52 28.19
CA LYS A 327 -0.83 17.35 29.26
C LYS A 327 -1.58 16.50 30.29
N ASN A 328 -2.53 15.70 29.85
CA ASN A 328 -3.42 14.93 30.72
C ASN A 328 -2.63 13.87 31.47
N SER A 329 -1.76 13.12 30.77
CA SER A 329 -0.90 12.13 31.40
C SER A 329 0.04 12.74 32.44
N LEU A 330 0.59 13.93 32.17
CA LEU A 330 1.40 14.64 33.16
C LEU A 330 0.59 15.12 34.36
N MET A 331 -0.62 15.64 34.15
CA MET A 331 -1.50 16.05 35.23
C MET A 331 -1.88 14.87 36.16
N ASP A 332 -2.20 13.71 35.60
CA ASP A 332 -2.54 12.51 36.37
C ASP A 332 -1.37 12.08 37.25
N HIS A 333 -0.15 12.06 36.69
CA HIS A 333 1.05 11.70 37.43
C HIS A 333 1.48 12.77 38.45
N LEU A 334 1.23 14.06 38.20
CA LEU A 334 1.46 15.12 39.20
C LEU A 334 0.53 14.99 40.41
N ALA A 335 -0.68 14.44 40.22
CA ALA A 335 -1.62 14.20 41.29
C ALA A 335 -1.29 12.94 42.14
N ALA A 336 -0.36 12.10 41.70
CA ALA A 336 -0.04 10.82 42.32
C ALA A 336 0.75 10.95 43.65
N ASP A 337 0.51 10.00 44.56
CA ASP A 337 1.07 10.01 45.92
C ASP A 337 2.60 9.97 45.95
N TYR A 338 3.25 9.31 44.99
CA TYR A 338 4.71 9.25 44.92
C TYR A 338 5.32 10.63 44.60
N VAL A 339 4.64 11.47 43.81
CA VAL A 339 5.07 12.84 43.52
C VAL A 339 4.85 13.74 44.73
N ARG A 340 3.67 13.65 45.36
CA ARG A 340 3.36 14.38 46.61
C ARG A 340 4.37 14.04 47.71
N THR A 341 4.71 12.76 47.85
CA THR A 341 5.72 12.29 48.81
C THR A 341 7.11 12.83 48.50
N ALA A 342 7.51 12.89 47.23
CA ALA A 342 8.80 13.47 46.83
C ALA A 342 8.88 14.96 47.19
N ILE A 343 7.80 15.72 46.94
CA ILE A 343 7.70 17.14 47.30
C ILE A 343 7.74 17.31 48.83
N ALA A 344 7.01 16.47 49.58
CA ALA A 344 7.02 16.48 51.05
C ALA A 344 8.40 16.17 51.64
N LYS A 345 9.21 15.37 50.94
CA LYS A 345 10.63 15.10 51.29
C LYS A 345 11.60 16.23 50.88
N GLY A 346 11.10 17.36 50.38
CA GLY A 346 11.91 18.54 50.05
C GLY A 346 12.39 18.61 48.59
N VAL A 347 11.90 17.75 47.69
CA VAL A 347 12.22 17.86 46.26
C VAL A 347 11.50 19.08 45.66
N SER A 348 12.24 19.99 45.01
CA SER A 348 11.65 21.16 44.37
C SER A 348 10.66 20.76 43.27
N PHE A 349 9.60 21.55 43.08
CA PHE A 349 8.55 21.25 42.10
C PHE A 349 9.07 20.95 40.68
N PRO A 350 10.01 21.71 40.09
CA PRO A 350 10.55 21.38 38.77
C PRO A 350 11.27 20.02 38.76
N ARG A 351 12.02 19.68 39.81
CA ARG A 351 12.66 18.36 39.92
C ARG A 351 11.62 17.26 40.10
N ALA A 352 10.55 17.50 40.86
CA ALA A 352 9.43 16.57 41.00
C ALA A 352 8.76 16.29 39.64
N VAL A 353 8.52 17.32 38.85
CA VAL A 353 7.94 17.21 37.50
C VAL A 353 8.85 16.40 36.58
N PHE A 354 10.09 16.83 36.34
CA PHE A 354 10.95 16.22 35.31
C PHE A 354 11.53 14.86 35.73
N ARG A 355 11.79 14.64 37.03
CA ARG A 355 12.44 13.41 37.51
C ARG A 355 11.45 12.33 37.95
N HIS A 356 10.26 12.70 38.42
CA HIS A 356 9.28 11.76 38.98
C HIS A 356 8.02 11.65 38.13
N ALA A 357 7.37 12.75 37.79
CA ALA A 357 6.10 12.71 37.06
C ALA A 357 6.30 12.37 35.57
N LEU A 358 7.13 13.15 34.88
CA LEU A 358 7.28 13.10 33.42
C LEU A 358 7.69 11.72 32.90
N ARG A 359 8.59 11.03 33.59
CA ARG A 359 9.07 9.70 33.16
C ARG A 359 7.91 8.71 33.00
N ASN A 360 6.94 8.72 33.92
CA ASN A 360 5.79 7.82 33.85
C ASN A 360 4.75 8.35 32.86
N SER A 361 4.64 9.67 32.71
CA SER A 361 3.76 10.30 31.73
C SER A 361 4.16 10.07 30.27
N LEU A 362 5.38 9.60 30.01
CA LEU A 362 5.85 9.25 28.66
C LEU A 362 5.45 7.83 28.23
N ILE A 363 4.92 6.99 29.12
CA ILE A 363 4.54 5.61 28.78
C ILE A 363 3.43 5.58 27.71
N PRO A 364 2.34 6.37 27.81
CA PRO A 364 1.35 6.42 26.73
C PRO A 364 1.95 6.92 25.41
N LEU A 365 2.91 7.86 25.47
CA LEU A 365 3.60 8.34 24.27
C LEU A 365 4.42 7.23 23.61
N ALA A 366 5.12 6.40 24.41
CA ALA A 366 5.87 5.27 23.91
C ALA A 366 4.98 4.28 23.13
N THR A 367 3.75 4.04 23.62
CA THR A 367 2.80 3.13 22.94
C THR A 367 2.33 3.63 21.56
N THR A 368 2.39 4.95 21.30
CA THR A 368 1.91 5.54 20.05
C THR A 368 2.99 5.70 18.99
N ILE A 369 4.28 5.56 19.35
CA ILE A 369 5.41 5.66 18.40
C ILE A 369 5.24 4.69 17.23
N GLY A 370 4.77 3.47 17.50
CA GLY A 370 4.54 2.46 16.45
C GLY A 370 3.50 2.86 15.40
N ASN A 371 2.44 3.56 15.82
CA ASN A 371 1.42 4.07 14.89
C ASN A 371 2.03 5.14 13.96
N ASN A 372 2.91 5.98 14.49
CA ASN A 372 3.59 7.00 13.70
C ASN A 372 4.49 6.37 12.63
N VAL A 373 5.14 5.23 12.91
CA VAL A 373 5.94 4.48 11.90
C VAL A 373 5.09 4.04 10.71
N SER A 374 3.85 3.62 10.96
CA SER A 374 2.91 3.25 9.89
C SER A 374 2.50 4.46 9.05
N MET A 375 2.28 5.60 9.73
CA MET A 375 1.93 6.87 9.09
C MET A 375 3.05 7.41 8.18
N LEU A 376 4.33 7.07 8.45
CA LEU A 376 5.47 7.45 7.59
C LEU A 376 5.26 7.09 6.12
N VAL A 377 4.55 6.00 5.85
CA VAL A 377 4.37 5.47 4.50
C VAL A 377 2.90 5.49 4.09
N ALA A 378 1.96 5.37 5.03
CA ALA A 378 0.56 5.59 4.69
C ALA A 378 0.29 7.01 4.16
N GLY A 379 1.05 8.01 4.64
CA GLY A 379 0.94 9.41 4.21
C GLY A 379 -0.49 9.94 4.28
N SER A 380 -0.73 11.11 3.71
CA SER A 380 -2.07 11.58 3.43
C SER A 380 -2.21 11.70 1.93
N MET A 381 -2.85 10.70 1.33
CA MET A 381 -3.17 10.63 -0.10
C MET A 381 -3.71 11.97 -0.64
N PHE A 382 -4.56 12.64 0.14
CA PHE A 382 -5.16 13.91 -0.25
C PHE A 382 -4.20 15.10 -0.12
N ILE A 383 -3.35 15.15 0.92
CA ILE A 383 -2.35 16.22 1.03
C ILE A 383 -1.33 16.08 -0.10
N GLU A 384 -0.85 14.87 -0.37
CA GLU A 384 0.07 14.62 -1.49
C GLU A 384 -0.57 14.97 -2.83
N LYS A 385 -1.86 14.69 -3.03
CA LYS A 385 -2.57 15.07 -4.27
C LYS A 385 -2.69 16.59 -4.43
N ILE A 386 -2.93 17.33 -3.34
CA ILE A 386 -3.11 18.79 -3.37
C ILE A 386 -1.80 19.51 -3.69
N PHE A 387 -0.70 19.06 -3.09
CA PHE A 387 0.64 19.64 -3.28
C PHE A 387 1.45 18.91 -4.37
N ASP A 388 0.83 18.05 -5.17
CA ASP A 388 1.49 17.27 -6.23
C ASP A 388 2.80 16.59 -5.78
N ILE A 389 2.76 15.97 -4.61
CA ILE A 389 3.91 15.28 -4.01
C ILE A 389 3.88 13.84 -4.50
N ASN A 390 4.94 13.42 -5.20
CA ASN A 390 5.11 12.05 -5.68
C ASN A 390 5.54 11.09 -4.56
N GLY A 391 4.72 10.99 -3.51
CA GLY A 391 4.90 10.08 -2.39
C GLY A 391 4.12 8.78 -2.54
N PHE A 392 4.22 7.95 -1.50
CA PHE A 392 3.56 6.66 -1.40
C PHE A 392 2.03 6.79 -1.24
N GLY A 393 1.54 7.88 -0.65
CA GLY A 393 0.11 8.16 -0.55
C GLY A 393 -0.52 8.45 -1.91
N LEU A 394 0.12 9.28 -2.74
CA LEU A 394 -0.35 9.57 -4.10
C LEU A 394 -0.32 8.31 -4.98
N LEU A 395 0.71 7.47 -4.82
CA LEU A 395 0.78 6.16 -5.51
C LEU A 395 -0.42 5.26 -5.16
N GLN A 396 -0.78 5.16 -3.87
CA GLN A 396 -1.96 4.41 -3.43
C GLN A 396 -3.25 4.98 -4.01
N PHE A 397 -3.40 6.31 -3.99
CA PHE A 397 -4.59 6.98 -4.51
C PHE A 397 -4.79 6.71 -6.00
N ASN A 398 -3.74 6.91 -6.79
CA ASN A 398 -3.78 6.66 -8.23
C ASN A 398 -4.06 5.18 -8.52
N ALA A 399 -3.42 4.26 -7.79
CA ALA A 399 -3.67 2.84 -7.93
C ALA A 399 -5.13 2.46 -7.65
N LEU A 400 -5.76 3.07 -6.65
CA LEU A 400 -7.18 2.85 -6.34
C LEU A 400 -8.09 3.40 -7.44
N VAL A 401 -7.84 4.62 -7.90
CA VAL A 401 -8.63 5.27 -8.98
C VAL A 401 -8.50 4.51 -10.30
N GLU A 402 -7.28 4.07 -10.63
CA GLU A 402 -6.96 3.36 -11.86
C GLU A 402 -7.18 1.84 -11.74
N ARG A 403 -7.64 1.36 -10.58
CA ARG A 403 -7.90 -0.06 -10.27
C ARG A 403 -6.69 -0.97 -10.53
N ASP A 404 -5.48 -0.49 -10.27
CA ASP A 404 -4.26 -1.28 -10.42
C ASP A 404 -4.07 -2.25 -9.24
N GLU A 405 -4.52 -3.49 -9.44
CA GLU A 405 -4.49 -4.54 -8.42
C GLU A 405 -3.08 -4.81 -7.86
N TYR A 406 -2.04 -4.80 -8.70
CA TYR A 406 -0.68 -5.11 -8.23
C TYR A 406 -0.13 -3.99 -7.38
N VAL A 407 -0.37 -2.74 -7.77
CA VAL A 407 0.07 -1.58 -6.98
C VAL A 407 -0.69 -1.50 -5.66
N ILE A 408 -2.02 -1.71 -5.66
CA ILE A 408 -2.83 -1.75 -4.42
C ILE A 408 -2.32 -2.86 -3.48
N MET A 409 -2.17 -4.08 -3.98
CA MET A 409 -1.66 -5.20 -3.19
C MET A 409 -0.24 -4.93 -2.65
N GLY A 410 0.65 -4.44 -3.50
CA GLY A 410 2.04 -4.14 -3.13
C GLY A 410 2.11 -3.06 -2.05
N THR A 411 1.44 -1.92 -2.26
CA THR A 411 1.43 -0.81 -1.30
C THR A 411 0.79 -1.18 0.04
N LEU A 412 -0.36 -1.86 0.05
CA LEU A 412 -0.99 -2.31 1.30
C LEU A 412 -0.14 -3.34 2.05
N THR A 413 0.60 -4.19 1.33
CA THR A 413 1.53 -5.14 1.95
C THR A 413 2.67 -4.42 2.66
N ILE A 414 3.27 -3.41 2.01
CA ILE A 414 4.33 -2.60 2.62
C ILE A 414 3.79 -1.81 3.81
N ALA A 415 2.61 -1.21 3.70
CA ALA A 415 1.96 -0.52 4.81
C ALA A 415 1.70 -1.46 6.01
N ALA A 416 1.17 -2.65 5.76
CA ALA A 416 0.94 -3.66 6.80
C ALA A 416 2.24 -4.14 7.44
N LEU A 417 3.29 -4.37 6.65
CA LEU A 417 4.61 -4.75 7.17
C LEU A 417 5.18 -3.65 8.07
N LEU A 418 5.13 -2.39 7.65
CA LEU A 418 5.59 -1.25 8.44
C LEU A 418 4.78 -1.06 9.71
N MET A 419 3.48 -1.34 9.68
CA MET A 419 2.64 -1.34 10.87
C MET A 419 3.04 -2.42 11.87
N LEU A 420 3.32 -3.64 11.40
CA LEU A 420 3.81 -4.71 12.26
C LEU A 420 5.19 -4.38 12.85
N ILE A 421 6.08 -3.79 12.06
CA ILE A 421 7.39 -3.28 12.54
C ILE A 421 7.18 -2.16 13.56
N GLY A 422 6.28 -1.22 13.29
CA GLY A 422 5.92 -0.13 14.18
C GLY A 422 5.43 -0.64 15.53
N ASN A 423 4.57 -1.66 15.54
CA ASN A 423 4.10 -2.29 16.77
C ASN A 423 5.26 -2.88 17.58
N VAL A 424 6.23 -3.55 16.94
CA VAL A 424 7.43 -4.03 17.62
C VAL A 424 8.25 -2.87 18.20
N ILE A 425 8.42 -1.78 17.46
CA ILE A 425 9.13 -0.58 17.93
C ILE A 425 8.42 0.02 19.15
N SER A 426 7.09 0.06 19.14
CA SER A 426 6.27 0.50 20.27
C SER A 426 6.50 -0.34 21.52
N ASP A 427 6.48 -1.67 21.36
CA ASP A 427 6.75 -2.62 22.45
C ASP A 427 8.16 -2.39 23.04
N VAL A 428 9.18 -2.16 22.19
CA VAL A 428 10.54 -1.80 22.62
C VAL A 428 10.55 -0.47 23.37
N ALA A 429 9.90 0.57 22.85
CA ALA A 429 9.86 1.88 23.48
C ALA A 429 9.23 1.81 24.88
N VAL A 430 8.14 1.06 25.03
CA VAL A 430 7.49 0.83 26.32
C VAL A 430 8.43 0.11 27.30
N ALA A 431 9.11 -0.96 26.86
CA ALA A 431 10.08 -1.70 27.68
C ALA A 431 11.23 -0.81 28.19
N LEU A 432 11.69 0.13 27.36
CA LEU A 432 12.76 1.06 27.71
C LEU A 432 12.32 2.13 28.72
N VAL A 433 11.08 2.61 28.62
CA VAL A 433 10.54 3.64 29.52
C VAL A 433 10.23 3.05 30.90
N ASP A 434 9.59 1.88 30.95
CA ASP A 434 9.27 1.16 32.18
C ASP A 434 9.81 -0.29 32.19
N PRO A 435 11.03 -0.52 32.73
CA PRO A 435 11.63 -1.84 32.81
C PRO A 435 10.97 -2.76 33.86
N LYS A 436 9.94 -2.31 34.57
CA LYS A 436 9.18 -3.15 35.51
C LYS A 436 8.02 -3.89 34.84
N ILE A 437 7.69 -3.53 33.60
CA ILE A 437 6.68 -4.24 32.80
C ILE A 437 7.16 -5.68 32.60
N ARG A 438 6.34 -6.62 33.05
CA ARG A 438 6.55 -8.06 32.81
C ARG A 438 5.83 -8.41 31.52
N PHE A 439 6.56 -8.95 30.56
CA PHE A 439 6.02 -9.48 29.32
C PHE A 439 5.68 -10.95 29.56
N ASP A 440 4.45 -11.23 29.98
CA ASP A 440 3.94 -12.60 30.18
C ASP A 440 3.40 -13.19 28.87
#